data_AF-A0A848EDW7-F1
#
_entry.id   AF-A0A848EDW7-F1
#
_cell.length_a   1.000
_cell.length_b   1.000
_cell.length_c   1.000
_cell.angle_alpha   90.00
_cell.angle_beta   90.00
_cell.angle_gamma   90.00
#
_symmetry.space_group_name_H-M   'P 1'
#
loop_
_entity.id
_entity.type
_entity.pdbx_description
1 polymer ?
#
loop_
_entity_poly.entity_id
_entity_poly.type
_entity_poly.pdbx_seq_one_letter_code
_entity_poly.pdbx_strand_id
1 'polypeptide(L)'
;MTSVFHRAHACAGPAAAVMIALSVPVPALADCLDWQSPAVVTEQGLIRGLPSGALRWRIGRRAADGAHLQTAVEIRWTGPDGRERQQALFGEIQDGRALLSGRNGRLDLRVTYCTSDSACRDTTLPFTWDRAAGHFVGGSPAAREVLARACQPEPTERPTR
;
A
#
# COMPACT_ATOMS: atom_id res chain seq x y z
N MET A 1 27.04 -4.78 -78.21
CA MET A 1 25.69 -4.21 -78.43
C MET A 1 24.93 -4.27 -77.12
N THR A 2 24.60 -3.08 -76.67
CA THR A 2 23.92 -2.65 -75.44
C THR A 2 22.45 -3.11 -75.42
N SER A 3 21.97 -3.54 -74.25
CA SER A 3 20.60 -3.22 -73.84
C SER A 3 20.49 -3.24 -72.32
N VAL A 4 20.35 -2.04 -71.76
CA VAL A 4 20.06 -1.74 -70.37
C VAL A 4 18.55 -1.67 -70.23
N PHE A 5 17.97 -2.36 -69.24
CA PHE A 5 16.59 -2.12 -68.82
C PHE A 5 16.57 -1.73 -67.34
N HIS A 6 16.20 -0.47 -67.10
CA HIS A 6 15.85 0.07 -65.79
C HIS A 6 14.48 -0.46 -65.34
N ARG A 7 14.39 -0.92 -64.10
CA ARG A 7 13.13 -0.97 -63.35
C ARG A 7 13.27 -0.16 -62.07
N ALA A 8 12.61 1.00 -62.08
CA ALA A 8 12.28 1.74 -60.88
C ALA A 8 11.13 1.02 -60.15
N HIS A 9 11.29 0.76 -58.86
CA HIS A 9 10.18 0.40 -57.98
C HIS A 9 10.07 1.41 -56.86
N ALA A 10 8.84 1.88 -56.71
CA ALA A 10 8.40 3.00 -55.91
C ALA A 10 8.31 2.69 -54.42
N CYS A 11 8.60 3.73 -53.64
CA CYS A 11 7.96 4.14 -52.39
C CYS A 11 6.91 3.22 -51.76
N ALA A 12 7.21 2.71 -50.57
CA ALA A 12 6.23 2.50 -49.51
C ALA A 12 6.96 2.53 -48.16
N GLY A 13 7.17 3.73 -47.61
CA GLY A 13 7.65 3.88 -46.24
C GLY A 13 6.54 3.46 -45.27
N PRO A 14 6.79 2.57 -44.30
CA PRO A 14 5.84 2.33 -43.24
C PRO A 14 5.80 3.58 -42.35
N ALA A 15 4.70 4.33 -42.42
CA ALA A 15 4.37 5.34 -41.43
C ALA A 15 4.13 4.62 -40.10
N ALA A 16 5.18 4.52 -39.28
CA ALA A 16 5.07 4.03 -37.92
C ALA A 16 4.22 5.04 -37.12
N ALA A 17 2.94 4.73 -36.96
CA ALA A 17 2.06 5.44 -36.05
C ALA A 17 2.55 5.17 -34.62
N VAL A 18 3.36 6.09 -34.09
CA VAL A 18 3.75 6.12 -32.68
C VAL A 18 2.49 6.50 -31.90
N MET A 19 1.74 5.50 -31.47
CA MET A 19 0.68 5.68 -30.47
C MET A 19 1.36 6.07 -29.16
N ILE A 20 1.41 7.38 -28.90
CA ILE A 20 1.77 7.94 -27.59
C ILE A 20 0.61 7.59 -26.66
N ALA A 21 0.69 6.42 -26.04
CA ALA A 21 -0.16 6.07 -24.91
C ALA A 21 0.19 7.05 -23.79
N LEU A 22 -0.66 8.07 -23.60
CA LEU A 22 -0.67 8.90 -22.40
C LEU A 22 -0.98 7.98 -21.21
N SER A 23 0.07 7.39 -20.64
CA SER A 23 -0.02 6.70 -19.36
C SER A 23 -0.36 7.75 -18.31
N VAL A 24 -1.66 7.92 -18.06
CA VAL A 24 -2.15 8.64 -16.89
C VAL A 24 -1.47 7.98 -15.69
N PRO A 25 -0.72 8.72 -14.86
CA PRO A 25 -0.16 8.17 -13.64
C PRO A 25 -1.36 7.76 -12.79
N VAL A 26 -1.66 6.46 -12.78
CA VAL A 26 -2.60 5.90 -11.81
C VAL A 26 -2.01 6.29 -10.45
N PRO A 27 -2.75 7.04 -9.60
CA PRO A 27 -2.27 7.38 -8.28
C PRO A 27 -1.83 6.07 -7.64
N ALA A 28 -0.56 6.00 -7.24
CA ALA A 28 0.03 4.79 -6.71
C ALA A 28 -0.88 4.30 -5.58
N LEU A 29 -1.45 3.11 -5.77
CA LEU A 29 -2.27 2.39 -4.80
C LEU A 29 -1.46 2.18 -3.51
N ALA A 30 -1.41 3.17 -2.62
CA ALA A 30 -0.72 3.03 -1.34
C ALA A 30 -1.05 4.11 -0.29
N ASP A 31 -1.83 5.15 -0.61
CA ASP A 31 -2.19 6.17 0.38
C ASP A 31 -3.63 5.96 0.86
N CYS A 32 -3.79 5.10 1.87
CA CYS A 32 -5.06 4.83 2.57
C CYS A 32 -5.71 6.11 3.15
N LEU A 33 -4.92 7.17 3.31
CA LEU A 33 -5.34 8.49 3.79
C LEU A 33 -4.65 9.58 2.96
N ASP A 34 -5.29 10.73 2.84
CA ASP A 34 -4.60 11.96 2.44
C ASP A 34 -3.74 12.45 3.62
N TRP A 35 -2.48 12.06 3.63
CA TRP A 35 -1.51 12.39 4.67
C TRP A 35 -1.19 13.89 4.77
N GLN A 36 -1.57 14.69 3.77
CA GLN A 36 -1.40 16.15 3.80
C GLN A 36 -2.63 16.85 4.38
N SER A 37 -3.74 16.13 4.55
CA SER A 37 -4.96 16.68 5.12
C SER A 37 -4.72 17.11 6.57
N PRO A 38 -5.09 18.34 6.96
CA PRO A 38 -5.00 18.78 8.36
C PRO A 38 -5.94 18.00 9.30
N ALA A 39 -6.91 17.27 8.74
CA ALA A 39 -7.80 16.40 9.51
C ALA A 39 -7.14 15.08 9.93
N VAL A 40 -5.96 14.74 9.37
CA VAL A 40 -5.23 13.51 9.68
C VAL A 40 -4.18 13.77 10.75
N VAL A 41 -4.38 13.20 11.93
CA VAL A 41 -3.37 13.17 12.99
C VAL A 41 -2.37 12.06 12.68
N THR A 42 -1.11 12.44 12.50
CA THR A 42 -0.04 11.50 12.13
C THR A 42 0.93 11.27 13.29
N GLU A 43 1.21 10.00 13.56
CA GLU A 43 2.34 9.56 14.40
C GLU A 43 3.38 8.87 13.53
N GLN A 44 4.66 8.98 13.88
CA GLN A 44 5.74 8.39 13.10
C GLN A 44 6.87 7.90 13.99
N GLY A 45 7.66 6.95 13.47
CA GLY A 45 8.82 6.45 14.17
C GLY A 45 9.74 5.57 13.32
N LEU A 46 10.67 4.93 14.01
CA LEU A 46 11.71 4.09 13.43
C LEU A 46 11.77 2.75 14.17
N ILE A 47 11.89 1.66 13.42
CA ILE A 47 12.21 0.32 13.90
C ILE A 47 13.53 -0.09 13.25
N ARG A 48 14.48 -0.58 14.05
CA ARG A 48 15.78 -1.04 13.54
C ARG A 48 15.81 -2.56 13.45
N GLY A 49 16.56 -3.06 12.48
CA GLY A 49 16.86 -4.48 12.32
C GLY A 49 15.85 -5.26 11.47
N LEU A 50 14.80 -4.61 10.94
CA LEU A 50 13.78 -5.25 10.09
C LEU A 50 13.25 -4.32 8.98
N PRO A 51 13.44 -4.62 7.68
CA PRO A 51 14.47 -5.50 7.13
C PRO A 51 15.88 -5.02 7.53
N SER A 52 16.96 -5.56 6.96
CA SER A 52 18.31 -5.06 7.25
C SER A 52 18.35 -3.52 7.14
N GLY A 53 18.65 -2.85 8.26
CA GLY A 53 18.65 -1.39 8.34
C GLY A 53 17.51 -0.81 9.18
N ALA A 54 17.04 0.38 8.78
CA ALA A 54 16.00 1.13 9.46
C ALA A 54 14.70 1.09 8.65
N LEU A 55 13.60 0.76 9.33
CA LEU A 55 12.25 0.84 8.82
C LEU A 55 11.56 2.04 9.46
N ARG A 56 11.11 2.96 8.62
CA ARG A 56 10.28 4.09 9.01
C ARG A 56 8.84 3.63 9.01
N TRP A 57 8.06 4.13 9.96
CA TRP A 57 6.63 3.88 9.98
C TRP A 57 5.87 5.17 10.24
N ARG A 58 4.64 5.23 9.75
CA ARG A 58 3.67 6.26 10.07
C ARG A 58 2.29 5.66 10.29
N ILE A 59 1.55 6.23 11.24
CA ILE A 59 0.17 5.90 11.57
C ILE A 59 -0.65 7.17 11.43
N GLY A 60 -1.62 7.16 10.52
CA GLY A 60 -2.54 8.27 10.30
C GLY A 60 -3.92 7.92 10.84
N ARG A 61 -4.59 8.89 11.45
CA ARG A 61 -5.98 8.74 11.94
C ARG A 61 -6.78 9.98 11.62
N ARG A 62 -8.03 9.79 11.20
CA ARG A 62 -9.05 10.83 11.14
C ARG A 62 -10.38 10.30 11.67
N ALA A 63 -11.26 11.18 12.11
CA ALA A 63 -12.63 10.78 12.47
C ALA A 63 -13.34 10.17 11.25
N ALA A 64 -14.01 9.03 11.44
CA ALA A 64 -14.90 8.44 10.44
C ALA A 64 -16.35 8.82 10.75
N ASP A 65 -16.84 8.41 11.92
CA ASP A 65 -18.17 8.68 12.44
C ASP A 65 -18.22 8.38 13.95
N GLY A 66 -18.98 9.17 14.72
CA GLY A 66 -19.09 8.97 16.17
C GLY A 66 -17.74 8.94 16.89
N ALA A 67 -17.45 7.82 17.56
CA ALA A 67 -16.16 7.57 18.24
C ALA A 67 -15.15 6.81 17.36
N HIS A 68 -15.52 6.44 16.14
CA HIS A 68 -14.71 5.63 15.25
C HIS A 68 -13.67 6.46 14.49
N LEU A 69 -12.51 5.84 14.26
CA LEU A 69 -11.34 6.42 13.62
C LEU A 69 -10.99 5.63 12.37
N GLN A 70 -11.01 6.29 11.21
CA GLN A 70 -10.35 5.74 10.03
C GLN A 70 -8.84 5.80 10.26
N THR A 71 -8.21 4.65 10.28
CA THR A 71 -6.81 4.49 10.63
C THR A 71 -6.04 3.85 9.48
N ALA A 72 -4.88 4.41 9.13
CA ALA A 72 -3.95 3.83 8.18
C ALA A 72 -2.57 3.65 8.81
N VAL A 73 -1.91 2.54 8.50
CA VAL A 73 -0.54 2.26 8.92
C VAL A 73 0.30 1.95 7.70
N GLU A 74 1.39 2.67 7.56
CA GLU A 74 2.34 2.51 6.46
C GLU A 74 3.75 2.35 7.00
N ILE A 75 4.52 1.52 6.31
CA ILE A 75 5.94 1.34 6.52
C ILE A 75 6.73 1.70 5.27
N ARG A 76 7.96 2.17 5.49
CA ARG A 76 8.93 2.50 4.45
C ARG A 76 10.31 1.98 4.82
N TRP A 77 11.02 1.44 3.85
CA TRP A 77 12.38 0.93 4.04
C TRP A 77 13.21 1.10 2.78
N THR A 78 14.53 1.08 2.92
CA THR A 78 15.45 1.04 1.77
C THR A 78 15.65 -0.41 1.35
N GLY A 79 15.32 -0.73 0.10
CA GLY A 79 15.57 -2.05 -0.49
C GLY A 79 17.05 -2.33 -0.71
N PRO A 80 17.41 -3.58 -1.06
CA PRO A 80 18.80 -3.96 -1.35
C PRO A 80 19.37 -3.23 -2.59
N ASP A 81 18.51 -2.72 -3.45
CA ASP A 81 18.83 -1.89 -4.62
C ASP A 81 19.04 -0.40 -4.26
N GLY A 82 18.99 -0.04 -2.97
CA GLY A 82 19.09 1.33 -2.48
C GLY A 82 17.83 2.17 -2.70
N ARG A 83 16.75 1.61 -3.26
CA ARG A 83 15.49 2.33 -3.52
C ARG A 83 14.58 2.31 -2.30
N GLU A 84 13.88 3.41 -2.05
CA GLU A 84 12.82 3.42 -1.02
C GLU A 84 11.64 2.55 -1.49
N ARG A 85 11.16 1.73 -0.58
CA ARG A 85 9.99 0.87 -0.73
C ARG A 85 8.96 1.31 0.30
N GLN A 86 7.69 1.18 -0.06
CA GLN A 86 6.55 1.57 0.76
C GLN A 86 5.54 0.43 0.75
N GLN A 87 4.88 0.21 1.89
CA GLN A 87 3.79 -0.75 2.00
C GLN A 87 2.79 -0.29 3.06
N ALA A 88 1.50 -0.33 2.71
CA ALA A 88 0.43 -0.22 3.69
C ALA A 88 0.26 -1.56 4.41
N LEU A 89 0.20 -1.52 5.74
CA LEU A 89 -0.06 -2.70 6.57
C LEU A 89 -1.51 -2.79 7.01
N PHE A 90 -2.19 -1.66 7.09
CA PHE A 90 -3.50 -1.53 7.69
C PHE A 90 -4.22 -0.30 7.12
N GLY A 91 -5.52 -0.42 6.89
CA GLY A 91 -6.38 0.66 6.43
C GLY A 91 -7.84 0.32 6.72
N GLU A 92 -8.29 0.55 7.95
CA GLU A 92 -9.67 0.22 8.39
C GLU A 92 -10.20 1.24 9.40
N ILE A 93 -11.49 1.16 9.69
CA ILE A 93 -12.14 1.87 10.80
C ILE A 93 -11.96 1.07 12.09
N GLN A 94 -11.54 1.74 13.16
CA GLN A 94 -11.36 1.16 14.50
C GLN A 94 -11.63 2.22 15.57
N ASP A 95 -11.61 1.85 16.85
CA ASP A 95 -12.08 2.72 17.94
C ASP A 95 -10.96 3.30 18.81
N GLY A 96 -9.78 2.70 18.75
CA GLY A 96 -8.67 3.08 19.63
C GLY A 96 -7.44 3.60 18.92
N ARG A 97 -6.30 3.54 19.62
CA ARG A 97 -5.00 3.92 19.06
C ARG A 97 -4.30 2.69 18.51
N ALA A 98 -3.98 2.73 17.22
CA ALA A 98 -3.07 1.76 16.63
C ALA A 98 -1.64 1.95 17.18
N LEU A 99 -0.97 0.86 17.53
CA LEU A 99 0.41 0.84 18.01
C LEU A 99 1.23 -0.16 17.22
N LEU A 100 2.30 0.30 16.58
CA LEU A 100 3.22 -0.54 15.83
C LEU A 100 4.49 -0.79 16.64
N SER A 101 4.90 -2.05 16.74
CA SER A 101 6.15 -2.45 17.41
C SER A 101 6.89 -3.50 16.58
N GLY A 102 8.21 -3.63 16.82
CA GLY A 102 9.06 -4.61 16.13
C GLY A 102 9.77 -5.52 17.12
N ARG A 103 9.72 -6.84 16.90
CA ARG A 103 10.42 -7.85 17.71
C ARG A 103 10.74 -9.09 16.86
N ASN A 104 11.96 -9.63 16.99
CA ASN A 104 12.36 -10.94 16.45
C ASN A 104 11.99 -11.19 14.97
N GLY A 105 12.31 -10.31 14.02
CA GLY A 105 11.92 -10.59 12.63
C GLY A 105 10.55 -10.07 12.21
N ARG A 106 9.73 -9.60 13.17
CA ARG A 106 8.30 -9.39 13.01
C ARG A 106 7.87 -7.98 13.43
N LEU A 107 6.86 -7.45 12.75
CA LEU A 107 6.10 -6.29 13.20
C LEU A 107 4.81 -6.77 13.87
N ASP A 108 4.49 -6.22 15.02
CA ASP A 108 3.22 -6.45 15.70
C ASP A 108 2.45 -5.13 15.73
N LEU A 109 1.28 -5.13 15.06
CA LEU A 109 0.35 -4.01 15.06
C LEU A 109 -0.80 -4.33 16.03
N ARG A 110 -0.89 -3.57 17.12
CA ARG A 110 -2.06 -3.62 18.01
C ARG A 110 -3.08 -2.58 17.57
N VAL A 111 -4.32 -3.01 17.43
CA VAL A 111 -5.50 -2.18 17.13
C VAL A 111 -6.60 -2.48 18.14
N THR A 112 -7.54 -1.55 18.34
CA THR A 112 -8.63 -1.70 19.30
C THR A 112 -9.96 -1.57 18.58
N TYR A 113 -10.80 -2.58 18.70
CA TYR A 113 -12.16 -2.59 18.16
C TYR A 113 -13.17 -2.61 19.32
N CYS A 114 -14.16 -1.76 19.27
CA CYS A 114 -15.30 -1.73 20.17
C CYS A 114 -16.54 -2.15 19.37
N THR A 115 -17.37 -2.99 19.98
CA THR A 115 -18.68 -3.35 19.42
C THR A 115 -19.74 -2.61 20.21
N SER A 116 -20.89 -2.31 19.61
CA SER A 116 -22.01 -1.65 20.32
C SER A 116 -22.41 -2.36 21.62
N ASP A 117 -22.26 -3.69 21.66
CA ASP A 117 -22.82 -4.53 22.73
C ASP A 117 -21.74 -5.07 23.70
N SER A 118 -20.46 -4.70 23.54
CA SER A 118 -19.39 -5.25 24.38
C SER A 118 -18.21 -4.29 24.59
N ALA A 119 -17.42 -4.56 25.62
CA ALA A 119 -16.22 -3.78 25.90
C ALA A 119 -15.21 -3.85 24.74
N CYS A 120 -14.45 -2.78 24.57
CA CYS A 120 -13.39 -2.70 23.57
C CYS A 120 -12.38 -3.84 23.73
N ARG A 121 -11.95 -4.40 22.61
CA ARG A 121 -11.00 -5.51 22.54
C ARG A 121 -9.79 -5.10 21.73
N ASP A 122 -8.62 -5.36 22.30
CA ASP A 122 -7.37 -5.25 21.56
C ASP A 122 -7.14 -6.49 20.71
N THR A 123 -6.69 -6.27 19.48
CA THR A 123 -6.24 -7.31 18.57
C THR A 123 -4.82 -7.00 18.12
N THR A 124 -3.95 -8.01 18.15
CA THR A 124 -2.59 -7.91 17.63
C THR A 124 -2.50 -8.63 16.29
N LEU A 125 -2.11 -7.89 15.26
CA LEU A 125 -1.89 -8.36 13.90
C LEU A 125 -0.38 -8.52 13.66
N PRO A 126 0.14 -9.76 13.61
CA PRO A 126 1.54 -10.00 13.32
C PRO A 126 1.82 -9.88 11.81
N PHE A 127 2.92 -9.24 11.44
CA PHE A 127 3.44 -9.17 10.06
C PHE A 127 4.90 -9.63 10.03
N THR A 128 5.20 -10.61 9.19
CA THR A 128 6.54 -11.19 9.03
C THR A 128 7.19 -10.73 7.74
N TRP A 129 8.49 -10.47 7.78
CA TRP A 129 9.25 -10.18 6.57
C TRP A 129 9.41 -11.42 5.69
N ASP A 130 8.88 -11.39 4.47
CA ASP A 130 9.18 -12.38 3.44
C ASP A 130 10.45 -11.96 2.69
N ARG A 131 11.53 -12.71 2.90
CA ARG A 131 12.83 -12.43 2.25
C ARG A 131 12.81 -12.68 0.75
N ALA A 132 12.05 -13.67 0.29
CA ALA A 132 12.00 -14.00 -1.13
C ALA A 132 11.20 -12.95 -1.89
N ALA A 133 10.12 -12.47 -1.28
CA ALA A 133 9.24 -11.48 -1.90
C ALA A 133 9.61 -10.02 -1.61
N GLY A 134 10.52 -9.78 -0.65
CA GLY A 134 11.04 -8.46 -0.32
C GLY A 134 9.99 -7.52 0.26
N HIS A 135 9.00 -8.04 0.98
CA HIS A 135 7.91 -7.28 1.60
C HIS A 135 7.39 -7.97 2.87
N PHE A 136 6.54 -7.27 3.63
CA PHE A 136 5.90 -7.86 4.82
C PHE A 136 4.63 -8.61 4.45
N VAL A 137 4.44 -9.81 5.00
CA VAL A 137 3.21 -10.61 4.84
C VAL A 137 2.51 -10.78 6.18
N GLY A 138 1.19 -11.00 6.16
CA GLY A 138 0.44 -11.29 7.38
C GLY A 138 0.88 -12.63 8.00
N GLY A 139 1.26 -12.60 9.27
CA GLY A 139 1.68 -13.77 10.06
C GLY A 139 0.51 -14.55 10.68
N SER A 140 -0.73 -14.10 10.47
CA SER A 140 -1.97 -14.77 10.87
C SER A 140 -3.03 -14.66 9.77
N PRO A 141 -4.12 -15.45 9.79
CA PRO A 141 -5.23 -15.27 8.85
C PRO A 141 -5.79 -13.83 8.85
N ALA A 142 -6.07 -13.27 10.03
CA ALA A 142 -6.58 -11.91 10.16
C ALA A 142 -5.60 -10.86 9.61
N ALA A 143 -4.30 -10.98 9.91
CA ALA A 143 -3.31 -10.04 9.40
C ALA A 143 -3.16 -10.11 7.87
N ARG A 144 -3.29 -11.31 7.27
CA ARG A 144 -3.28 -11.48 5.81
C ARG A 144 -4.49 -10.84 5.16
N GLU A 145 -5.65 -11.01 5.78
CA GLU A 145 -6.92 -10.46 5.28
C GLU A 145 -6.92 -8.92 5.32
N VAL A 146 -6.52 -8.34 6.45
CA VAL A 146 -6.31 -6.89 6.60
C VAL A 146 -5.31 -6.36 5.58
N LEU A 147 -4.17 -7.05 5.41
CA LEU A 147 -3.15 -6.64 4.44
C LEU A 147 -3.68 -6.66 3.00
N ALA A 148 -4.47 -7.67 2.65
CA ALA A 148 -5.07 -7.79 1.32
C ALA A 148 -6.07 -6.66 1.03
N ARG A 149 -6.77 -6.17 2.06
CA ARG A 149 -7.69 -5.03 1.97
C ARG A 149 -7.03 -3.67 2.14
N ALA A 150 -5.79 -3.62 2.60
CA ALA A 150 -5.14 -2.35 2.91
C ALA A 150 -5.15 -1.42 1.67
N CYS A 151 -5.80 -0.27 1.85
CA CYS A 151 -5.99 0.77 0.83
C CYS A 151 -6.79 0.32 -0.41
N GLN A 152 -7.57 -0.76 -0.33
CA GLN A 152 -8.64 -0.99 -1.28
C GLN A 152 -9.82 -0.07 -0.94
N PRO A 153 -10.51 0.53 -1.93
CA PRO A 153 -11.77 1.23 -1.66
C PRO A 153 -12.75 0.24 -1.01
N GLU A 154 -13.47 0.67 0.03
CA GLU A 154 -14.49 -0.17 0.65
C GLU A 154 -15.43 -0.72 -0.44
N PRO A 155 -15.81 -2.00 -0.37
CA PRO A 155 -16.83 -2.53 -1.25
C PRO A 155 -18.07 -1.66 -1.07
N THR A 156 -18.47 -0.93 -2.12
CA THR A 156 -19.67 -0.10 -2.07
C THR A 156 -20.81 -1.01 -1.62
N GLU A 157 -21.35 -0.71 -0.44
CA GLU A 157 -22.38 -1.52 0.21
C GLU A 157 -23.45 -1.86 -0.83
N ARG A 158 -23.70 -3.16 -1.05
CA ARG A 158 -24.79 -3.56 -1.94
C ARG A 158 -26.07 -2.95 -1.38
N PRO A 159 -26.83 -2.18 -2.16
CA PRO A 159 -28.07 -1.61 -1.67
C PRO A 159 -28.94 -2.74 -1.12
N THR A 160 -29.24 -2.66 0.18
CA THR A 160 -30.25 -3.47 0.84
C THR A 160 -31.57 -3.24 0.10
N ARG A 161 -32.07 -4.30 -0.53
CA ARG A 161 -33.40 -4.32 -1.15
C ARG A 161 -34.47 -4.60 -0.12
#